data_AF-A0A945VRE7-F1
#
_entry.id   AF-A0A945VRE7-F1
#
_cell.length_a   1.000
_cell.length_b   1.000
_cell.length_c   1.000
_cell.angle_alpha   90.00
_cell.angle_beta   90.00
_cell.angle_gamma   90.00
#
_symmetry.space_group_name_H-M   'P 1'
#
loop_
_entity.id
_entity.type
_entity.pdbx_description
1 polymer ?
#
loop_
_entity_poly.entity_id
_entity_poly.type
_entity_poly.pdbx_seq_one_letter_code
_entity_poly.pdbx_strand_id
1 'polypeptide(L)'
;MDYKVVQADENWFRENISCQYACPVNTPASSYIERIQEGDYDSALGLNYMANLFPHILGRVCTHPCESACRRGKIDEPVSICSLKRVAADFAEKEYPAGRVIAKKKGKKKKVAIIGAGPSGLAAGND
;
A
#
# COMPACT_ATOMS: atom_id res chain seq x y z
N MET A 1 -25.68 12.53 -24.00
CA MET A 1 -24.92 12.37 -22.73
C MET A 1 -23.54 12.94 -23.01
N ASP A 2 -23.29 14.17 -22.58
CA ASP A 2 -22.04 14.88 -22.90
C ASP A 2 -20.90 14.29 -22.06
N TYR A 3 -20.12 13.39 -22.66
CA TYR A 3 -18.93 12.86 -22.04
C TYR A 3 -17.77 13.84 -22.23
N LYS A 4 -17.48 14.63 -21.19
CA LYS A 4 -16.29 15.49 -21.17
C LYS A 4 -15.07 14.67 -20.77
N VAL A 5 -14.11 14.55 -21.68
CA VAL A 5 -12.78 14.01 -21.36
C VAL A 5 -12.07 15.03 -20.49
N VAL A 6 -11.86 14.70 -19.22
CA VAL A 6 -11.12 15.53 -18.27
C VAL A 6 -9.70 14.97 -18.18
N GLN A 7 -8.70 15.85 -18.23
CA GLN A 7 -7.32 15.43 -17.96
C GLN A 7 -7.22 14.97 -16.50
N ALA A 8 -6.71 13.76 -16.27
CA ALA A 8 -6.57 13.22 -14.93
C ALA A 8 -5.56 14.03 -14.11
N ASP A 9 -6.05 14.70 -13.07
CA ASP A 9 -5.25 15.38 -12.04
C ASP A 9 -5.34 14.60 -10.71
N GLU A 10 -4.68 15.10 -9.65
CA GLU A 10 -4.72 14.43 -8.34
C GLU A 10 -6.15 14.28 -7.79
N ASN A 11 -7.01 15.28 -7.99
CA ASN A 11 -8.39 15.26 -7.49
C ASN A 11 -9.19 14.18 -8.21
N TRP A 12 -9.01 14.05 -9.52
CA TRP A 12 -9.60 12.99 -10.30
C TRP A 12 -9.25 11.61 -9.73
N PHE A 13 -7.98 11.36 -9.39
CA PHE A 13 -7.58 10.08 -8.79
C PHE A 13 -8.18 9.85 -7.40
N ARG A 14 -8.28 10.89 -6.56
CA ARG A 14 -8.92 10.81 -5.24
C ARG A 14 -10.40 10.42 -5.34
N GLU A 15 -11.11 10.99 -6.31
CA GLU A 15 -12.53 10.69 -6.56
C GLU A 15 -12.73 9.31 -7.21
N ASN A 16 -11.80 8.89 -8.07
CA ASN A 16 -11.98 7.71 -8.90
C ASN A 16 -11.35 6.42 -8.34
N ILE A 17 -10.42 6.50 -7.39
CA ILE A 17 -9.79 5.35 -6.73
C ILE A 17 -10.05 5.40 -5.22
N SER A 18 -11.33 5.26 -4.86
CA SER A 18 -11.83 5.45 -3.48
C SER A 18 -11.16 4.56 -2.45
N CYS A 19 -10.81 3.31 -2.79
CA CYS A 19 -10.15 2.39 -1.88
C CYS A 19 -8.70 2.81 -1.54
N GLN A 20 -7.97 3.38 -2.50
CA GLN A 20 -6.62 3.89 -2.28
C GLN A 20 -6.67 5.16 -1.43
N TYR A 21 -7.58 6.09 -1.76
CA TYR A 21 -7.73 7.34 -1.02
C TYR A 21 -8.19 7.13 0.43
N ALA A 22 -9.06 6.14 0.68
CA ALA A 22 -9.48 5.78 2.03
C ALA A 22 -8.36 5.13 2.86
N CYS A 23 -7.28 4.65 2.23
CA CYS A 23 -6.14 4.10 2.94
C CYS A 23 -5.28 5.23 3.53
N PRO A 24 -4.99 5.25 4.86
CA PRO A 24 -4.19 6.31 5.47
C PRO A 24 -2.78 6.49 4.88
N VAL A 25 -2.26 5.45 4.22
CA VAL A 25 -0.94 5.45 3.57
C VAL A 25 -1.02 5.34 2.04
N ASN A 26 -2.21 5.57 1.45
CA ASN A 26 -2.45 5.55 0.01
C ASN A 26 -1.92 4.29 -0.70
N THR A 27 -2.03 3.11 -0.07
CA THR A 27 -1.59 1.85 -0.67
C THR A 27 -2.30 1.61 -2.02
N PRO A 28 -1.56 1.30 -3.11
CA PRO A 28 -2.15 1.07 -4.43
C PRO A 28 -2.85 -0.30 -4.50
N ALA A 29 -4.07 -0.37 -3.94
CA ALA A 29 -4.81 -1.62 -3.77
C ALA A 29 -5.07 -2.36 -5.08
N SER A 30 -5.53 -1.64 -6.11
CA SER A 30 -5.77 -2.21 -7.43
C SER A 30 -4.52 -2.85 -8.03
N SER A 31 -3.37 -2.16 -7.93
CA SER A 31 -2.12 -2.62 -8.53
C SER A 31 -1.59 -3.91 -7.91
N TYR A 32 -1.62 -4.05 -6.57
CA TYR A 32 -1.13 -5.30 -5.97
C TYR A 32 -2.13 -6.45 -6.15
N ILE A 33 -3.44 -6.16 -6.25
CA ILE A 33 -4.46 -7.18 -6.54
C ILE A 33 -4.29 -7.71 -7.96
N GLU A 34 -3.96 -6.84 -8.92
CA GLU A 34 -3.61 -7.23 -10.28
C GLU A 34 -2.40 -8.18 -10.30
N ARG A 35 -1.32 -7.85 -9.58
CA ARG A 35 -0.14 -8.73 -9.46
C ARG A 35 -0.48 -10.09 -8.81
N ILE A 36 -1.34 -10.11 -7.79
CA ILE A 36 -1.86 -11.37 -7.21
C ILE A 36 -2.61 -12.19 -8.26
N GLN A 37 -3.44 -11.56 -9.09
CA GLN A 37 -4.20 -12.22 -10.16
C GLN A 37 -3.30 -12.83 -11.24
N GLU A 38 -2.11 -12.26 -11.46
CA GLU A 38 -1.05 -12.80 -12.33
C GLU A 38 -0.20 -13.88 -11.66
N GLY A 39 -0.37 -14.13 -10.35
CA GLY A 39 0.47 -15.03 -9.57
C GLY A 39 1.83 -14.44 -9.16
N ASP A 40 2.06 -13.15 -9.42
CA ASP A 40 3.29 -12.43 -9.06
C ASP A 40 3.18 -11.84 -7.65
N TYR A 41 3.26 -12.71 -6.65
CA TYR A 41 3.16 -12.32 -5.23
C TYR A 41 4.34 -11.45 -4.78
N ASP A 42 5.53 -11.62 -5.35
CA ASP A 42 6.71 -10.83 -5.05
C ASP A 42 6.51 -9.35 -5.42
N SER A 43 6.00 -9.08 -6.63
CA SER A 43 5.68 -7.71 -7.05
C SER A 43 4.50 -7.14 -6.27
N ALA A 44 3.48 -7.96 -5.95
CA ALA A 44 2.38 -7.56 -5.09
C ALA A 44 2.88 -7.12 -3.69
N LEU A 45 3.79 -7.88 -3.09
CA LEU A 45 4.41 -7.54 -1.82
C LEU A 45 5.28 -6.28 -1.94
N GLY A 46 6.04 -6.14 -3.03
CA GLY A 46 6.81 -4.94 -3.35
C GLY A 46 5.96 -3.67 -3.40
N LEU A 47 4.82 -3.72 -4.08
CA LEU A 47 3.84 -2.62 -4.14
C LEU A 47 3.32 -2.22 -2.75
N ASN A 48 3.06 -3.21 -1.89
CA ASN A 48 2.66 -2.93 -0.51
C ASN A 48 3.77 -2.23 0.29
N TYR A 49 5.03 -2.67 0.13
CA TYR A 49 6.19 -2.07 0.79
C TYR A 49 6.53 -0.66 0.31
N MET A 50 6.16 -0.29 -0.91
CA MET A 50 6.29 1.10 -1.37
C MET A 50 5.45 2.07 -0.52
N ALA A 51 4.28 1.62 -0.05
CA ALA A 51 3.37 2.44 0.74
C ALA A 51 3.53 2.25 2.25
N ASN A 52 3.95 1.07 2.72
CA ASN A 52 4.00 0.76 4.15
C ASN A 52 5.09 -0.25 4.51
N LEU A 53 5.76 -0.07 5.66
CA LEU A 53 6.81 -0.97 6.14
C LEU A 53 6.31 -2.33 6.65
N PHE A 54 5.01 -2.49 6.92
CA PHE A 54 4.46 -3.63 7.67
C PHE A 54 3.37 -4.41 6.94
N PRO A 55 3.51 -4.79 5.66
CA PRO A 55 2.46 -5.50 4.93
C PRO A 55 2.07 -6.84 5.57
N HIS A 56 3.06 -7.58 6.09
CA HIS A 56 2.88 -8.84 6.83
C HIS A 56 1.99 -8.71 8.07
N ILE A 57 2.04 -7.55 8.73
CA ILE A 57 1.24 -7.25 9.92
C ILE A 57 -0.12 -6.67 9.50
N LEU A 58 -0.13 -5.72 8.57
CA LEU A 58 -1.34 -5.02 8.16
C LEU A 58 -2.35 -5.93 7.45
N GLY A 59 -1.93 -7.00 6.77
CA GLY A 59 -2.86 -8.03 6.29
C GLY A 59 -3.64 -8.77 7.39
N ARG A 60 -3.29 -8.56 8.67
CA ARG A 60 -3.85 -9.27 9.83
C ARG A 60 -4.59 -8.37 10.82
N VAL A 61 -4.14 -7.13 10.99
CA VAL A 61 -4.66 -6.20 12.02
C VAL A 61 -5.26 -4.92 11.46
N CYS A 62 -5.20 -4.70 10.15
CA CYS A 62 -5.74 -3.48 9.54
C CYS A 62 -7.27 -3.40 9.71
N THR A 63 -7.76 -2.20 10.05
CA THR A 63 -9.19 -1.89 10.17
C THR A 63 -9.89 -1.64 8.82
N HIS A 64 -9.16 -1.89 7.73
CA HIS A 64 -9.66 -1.96 6.34
C HIS A 64 -10.65 -0.84 5.92
N PRO A 65 -10.33 0.45 6.13
CA PRO A 65 -11.19 1.56 5.66
C PRO A 65 -11.35 1.58 4.13
N CYS A 66 -10.37 1.00 3.41
CA CYS A 66 -10.41 0.81 1.97
C CYS A 66 -11.55 -0.10 1.49
N GLU A 67 -11.98 -1.07 2.31
CA GLU A 67 -13.09 -1.97 1.98
C GLU A 67 -14.43 -1.26 2.14
N SER A 68 -14.58 -0.46 3.21
CA SER A 68 -15.78 0.38 3.40
C SER A 68 -15.97 1.40 2.26
N ALA A 69 -14.87 1.91 1.69
CA ALA A 69 -14.90 2.82 0.55
C ALA A 69 -14.94 2.11 -0.82
N CYS A 70 -14.92 0.78 -0.86
CA CYS A 70 -14.80 0.04 -2.11
C CYS A 70 -16.02 0.23 -3.01
N ARG A 71 -15.80 0.66 -4.26
CA ARG A 71 -16.89 0.89 -5.23
C ARG A 71 -17.72 -0.37 -5.50
N ARG A 72 -17.12 -1.56 -5.41
CA ARG A 72 -17.81 -2.84 -5.64
C ARG A 72 -18.93 -3.10 -4.64
N GLY A 73 -18.79 -2.62 -3.40
CA GLY A 73 -19.83 -2.72 -2.37
C GLY A 73 -21.11 -1.93 -2.68
N LYS A 74 -21.14 -1.12 -3.75
CA LYS A 74 -22.38 -0.50 -4.26
C LYS A 74 -23.19 -1.44 -5.17
N ILE A 75 -22.60 -2.53 -5.62
CA ILE A 75 -23.22 -3.53 -6.50
C ILE A 75 -23.55 -4.78 -5.68
N ASP A 76 -22.54 -5.33 -5.01
CA ASP A 76 -22.64 -6.52 -4.16
C ASP A 76 -21.77 -6.35 -2.90
N GLU A 77 -20.64 -7.04 -2.81
CA GLU A 77 -19.75 -7.04 -1.64
C GLU A 77 -18.43 -6.33 -1.93
N PRO A 78 -17.85 -5.61 -0.95
CA PRO A 78 -16.49 -5.09 -1.07
C PRO A 78 -15.47 -6.19 -1.39
N VAL A 79 -14.45 -5.83 -2.16
CA VAL A 79 -13.28 -6.69 -2.32
C VAL A 79 -12.59 -6.84 -0.97
N SER A 80 -12.20 -8.07 -0.60
CA SER A 80 -11.43 -8.35 0.63
C SER A 80 -9.96 -7.92 0.49
N ILE A 81 -9.75 -6.62 0.35
CA ILE A 81 -8.46 -5.95 0.13
C ILE A 81 -7.44 -6.32 1.21
N CYS A 82 -7.85 -6.39 2.47
CA CYS A 82 -6.99 -6.75 3.60
C CYS A 82 -6.51 -8.20 3.52
N SER A 83 -7.43 -9.13 3.21
CA SER A 83 -7.09 -10.54 2.99
C SER A 83 -6.16 -10.73 1.80
N LEU A 84 -6.38 -9.99 0.71
CA LEU A 84 -5.48 -10.03 -0.46
C LEU A 84 -4.09 -9.46 -0.14
N LYS A 85 -4.01 -8.42 0.70
CA LYS A 85 -2.71 -7.94 1.20
C LYS A 85 -1.97 -9.02 1.98
N ARG A 86 -2.69 -9.78 2.80
CA ARG A 86 -2.13 -10.95 3.49
C ARG A 86 -1.68 -12.02 2.51
N VAL A 87 -2.44 -12.30 1.46
CA VAL A 87 -2.04 -13.28 0.43
C VAL A 87 -0.72 -12.88 -0.23
N ALA A 88 -0.56 -11.61 -0.64
CA ALA A 88 0.72 -11.14 -1.18
C ALA A 88 1.90 -11.36 -0.22
N ALA A 89 1.69 -11.12 1.07
CA ALA A 89 2.69 -11.32 2.12
C ALA A 89 2.99 -12.81 2.38
N ASP A 90 1.97 -13.66 2.47
CA ASP A 90 2.09 -15.07 2.85
C ASP A 90 2.61 -15.95 1.69
N PHE A 91 2.40 -15.54 0.43
CA PHE A 91 2.76 -16.32 -0.78
C PHE A 91 3.96 -15.77 -1.57
N ALA A 92 4.49 -14.59 -1.22
CA ALA A 92 5.74 -14.13 -1.81
C ALA A 92 6.88 -15.10 -1.45
N GLU A 93 7.74 -15.39 -2.43
CA GLU A 93 8.94 -16.20 -2.19
C GLU A 93 9.99 -15.37 -1.43
N LYS A 94 10.01 -14.05 -1.66
CA LYS A 94 10.87 -13.13 -0.94
C LYS A 94 10.20 -12.63 0.34
N GLU A 95 10.88 -12.76 1.48
CA GLU A 95 10.40 -12.20 2.75
C GLU A 95 10.32 -10.66 2.74
N TYR A 96 11.20 -10.03 1.95
CA TYR A 96 11.29 -8.58 1.77
C TYR A 96 11.64 -8.25 0.31
N PRO A 97 11.02 -7.23 -0.32
CA PRO A 97 11.34 -6.83 -1.68
C PRO A 97 12.81 -6.41 -1.78
N ALA A 98 13.47 -6.81 -2.87
CA ALA A 98 14.88 -6.55 -3.07
C ALA A 98 15.21 -5.05 -2.92
N GLY A 99 15.98 -4.73 -1.86
CA GLY A 99 16.68 -3.48 -1.62
C GLY A 99 15.93 -2.20 -1.98
N ARG A 100 15.33 -1.53 -0.98
CA ARG A 100 15.15 -0.07 -1.07
C ARG A 100 16.54 0.49 -1.38
N VAL A 101 16.71 1.10 -2.56
CA VAL A 101 17.96 1.79 -2.90
C VAL A 101 18.06 2.95 -1.91
N ILE A 102 18.79 2.75 -0.82
CA ILE A 102 19.12 3.82 0.11
C ILE A 102 20.07 4.72 -0.68
N ALA A 103 19.50 5.74 -1.32
CA ALA A 103 20.30 6.77 -1.96
C ALA A 103 21.27 7.29 -0.91
N LYS A 104 22.58 7.20 -1.18
CA LYS A 104 23.60 7.77 -0.29
C LYS A 104 23.29 9.25 -0.12
N LYS A 105 22.68 9.64 1.01
CA LYS A 105 22.36 11.04 1.32
C LYS A 105 23.68 11.81 1.33
N LYS A 106 23.85 12.75 0.37
CA LYS A 106 24.97 13.70 0.38
C LYS A 106 24.72 14.72 1.48
N GLY A 107 25.53 14.73 2.54
CA GLY A 107 25.38 15.67 3.65
C GLY A 107 26.17 15.30 4.91
N LYS A 108 26.24 16.21 5.89
CA LYS A 108 26.90 15.98 7.18
C LYS A 108 26.15 14.88 7.95
N LYS A 109 26.90 13.94 8.55
CA LYS A 109 26.35 12.89 9.43
C LYS A 109 25.72 13.56 10.67
N LYS A 110 24.39 13.64 10.73
CA LYS A 110 23.65 14.03 11.93
C LYS A 110 23.41 12.78 12.80
N LYS A 111 23.49 12.93 14.12
CA LYS A 111 23.07 11.89 15.06
C LYS A 111 21.57 12.06 15.33
N VAL A 112 20.81 10.98 15.20
CA VAL A 112 19.36 10.94 15.45
C VAL A 112 19.10 9.80 16.43
N ALA A 113 18.21 10.01 17.38
CA ALA A 113 17.74 8.97 18.30
C ALA A 113 16.22 8.82 18.19
N ILE A 114 15.75 7.58 18.15
CA ILE A 114 14.32 7.23 18.13
C ILE A 114 14.03 6.49 19.43
N ILE A 115 13.07 6.97 20.23
CA ILE A 115 12.68 6.35 21.49
C ILE A 115 11.44 5.51 21.25
N GLY A 116 11.58 4.18 21.39
CA GLY A 116 10.51 3.21 21.19
C GLY A 116 10.61 2.45 19.87
N ALA A 117 10.41 1.13 19.93
CA ALA A 117 10.51 0.20 18.80
C ALA A 117 9.13 -0.28 18.30
N GLY A 118 8.09 0.53 18.52
CA GLY A 118 6.75 0.28 17.96
C GLY A 118 6.67 0.64 16.47
N PRO A 119 5.50 0.45 15.83
CA PRO A 119 5.32 0.71 14.39
C PRO A 119 5.78 2.10 13.96
N SER A 120 5.45 3.15 14.73
CA SER A 120 5.87 4.52 14.42
C SER A 120 7.38 4.73 14.51
N GLY A 121 8.04 4.14 15.52
CA GLY A 121 9.49 4.28 15.70
C GLY A 121 10.28 3.52 14.63
N LEU A 122 9.83 2.30 14.30
CA LEU A 122 10.41 1.50 13.23
C LEU A 122 10.21 2.14 11.85
N ALA A 123 9.03 2.71 11.58
CA ALA A 123 8.78 3.47 10.35
C ALA A 123 9.70 4.70 10.25
N ALA A 124 9.80 5.49 11.31
CA ALA A 124 10.68 6.66 11.35
C ALA A 124 12.18 6.31 11.19
N GLY A 125 12.60 5.14 11.67
CA GLY A 125 13.97 4.66 11.50
C GLY A 125 14.30 4.16 10.10
N ASN A 126 13.29 3.85 9.30
CA ASN A 126 13.42 3.35 7.93
C ASN A 126 13.44 4.47 6.87
N ASP A 127 13.15 5.72 7.23
CA ASP A 127 13.12 6.91 6.33
C ASP A 127 14.43 7.74 6.34
#